data_AF-X0WEB8-F1
#
_entry.id   AF-X0WEB8-F1
#
_cell.length_a   1.000
_cell.length_b   1.000
_cell.length_c   1.000
_cell.angle_alpha   90.00
_cell.angle_beta   90.00
_cell.angle_gamma   90.00
#
_symmetry.space_group_name_H-M   'P 1'
#
loop_
_entity.id
_entity.type
_entity.pdbx_description
1 polymer ?
#
loop_
_entity_poly.entity_id
_entity_poly.type
_entity_poly.pdbx_seq_one_letter_code
_entity_poly.pdbx_strand_id
1 'polypeptide(L)' 'DVLRIVNLRETLQQGAPISVVNVTQGYEIRASYTLSQRQVRILLAGGLLNSIKANRGEDAT' A
#
# COMPACT_ATOMS: atom_id res chain seq x y z
N ASP A 1 -13.71 14.84 8.54
CA ASP A 1 -12.60 14.26 9.33
C ASP A 1 -11.38 14.06 8.42
N VAL A 2 -10.16 14.09 8.96
CA VAL A 2 -8.90 13.92 8.23
C VAL A 2 -8.13 12.73 8.80
N LEU A 3 -7.95 11.69 7.98
CA LEU A 3 -7.21 10.48 8.33
C LEU A 3 -5.90 10.41 7.53
N ARG A 4 -4.83 9.99 8.19
CA ARG A 4 -3.50 9.80 7.58
C ARG A 4 -3.01 8.39 7.82
N ILE A 5 -2.63 7.69 6.76
CA ILE A 5 -1.96 6.40 6.86
C ILE A 5 -0.46 6.65 6.81
N VAL A 6 0.26 6.22 7.86
CA VAL A 6 1.70 6.45 8.00
C VAL A 6 2.50 5.24 7.51
N ASN A 7 3.65 5.50 6.90
CA ASN A 7 4.61 4.48 6.42
C ASN A 7 4.03 3.40 5.50
N LEU A 8 2.92 3.72 4.80
CA LEU A 8 2.11 2.75 4.07
C LEU A 8 2.91 1.85 3.12
N ARG A 9 3.84 2.41 2.33
CA ARG A 9 4.62 1.63 1.34
C ARG A 9 5.44 0.54 2.02
N GLU A 10 6.18 0.89 3.06
CA GLU A 10 7.02 -0.04 3.81
C GLU A 10 6.16 -1.09 4.55
N THR A 11 5.11 -0.64 5.23
CA THR A 11 4.22 -1.53 5.99
C THR A 11 3.52 -2.57 5.11
N LEU A 12 3.09 -2.18 3.91
CA LEU A 12 2.51 -3.11 2.93
C LEU A 12 3.53 -4.13 2.42
N GLN A 13 4.78 -3.73 2.19
CA GLN A 13 5.84 -4.65 1.76
C GLN A 13 6.16 -5.70 2.84
N GLN A 14 6.04 -5.32 4.11
CA GLN A 14 6.26 -6.19 5.26
C GLN A 14 5.06 -7.09 5.61
N GLY A 15 3.89 -6.86 5.01
CA GLY A 15 2.66 -7.59 5.35
C GLY A 15 2.13 -7.28 6.76
N ALA A 16 2.54 -6.15 7.34
CA ALA A 16 2.19 -5.77 8.71
C ALA A 16 0.87 -4.95 8.76
N PRO A 17 0.16 -4.91 9.89
CA PRO A 17 -0.99 -4.02 10.08
C PRO A 17 -0.62 -2.54 9.88
N ILE A 18 -1.52 -1.79 9.24
CA ILE A 18 -1.31 -0.36 8.98
C ILE A 18 -1.73 0.51 10.16
N SER A 19 -1.03 1.63 10.32
CA SER A 19 -1.34 2.67 11.31
C SER A 19 -2.09 3.81 10.63
N VAL A 20 -3.31 4.08 11.10
CA VAL A 20 -4.17 5.16 10.64
C VAL A 20 -4.30 6.19 11.76
N VAL A 21 -3.80 7.40 11.53
CA VAL A 21 -3.88 8.51 12.49
C VAL A 21 -5.09 9.37 12.13
N ASN A 22 -6.02 9.52 13.06
CA ASN A 22 -7.04 10.55 12.98
C ASN A 22 -6.40 11.88 13.39
N VAL A 23 -6.13 12.73 12.41
CA VAL A 23 -5.42 14.01 12.63
C VAL A 23 -6.34 15.02 13.32
N THR A 24 -7.65 14.94 13.11
CA THR A 24 -8.63 15.83 13.75
C THR A 24 -8.79 15.53 15.23
N GLN A 25 -8.77 14.25 15.61
CA GLN A 25 -9.09 13.78 16.96
C GLN A 25 -7.87 13.32 17.77
N GLY A 26 -6.69 13.21 17.14
CA GLY A 26 -5.42 12.97 17.82
C GLY A 26 -5.16 11.53 18.28
N TYR A 27 -5.86 10.53 17.73
CA TYR A 27 -5.64 9.11 18.07
C TYR A 27 -5.23 8.26 16.86
N GLU A 28 -4.65 7.10 17.15
CA GLU A 28 -4.19 6.12 16.18
C GLU A 28 -5.05 4.85 16.22
N ILE A 29 -5.32 4.30 15.04
CA ILE A 29 -6.01 3.05 14.81
C ILE A 29 -5.05 2.07 14.13
N ARG A 30 -4.92 0.87 14.67
CA ARG A 30 -4.25 -0.25 13.99
C ARG A 30 -5.26 -1.03 13.17
N ALA A 31 -5.09 -1.07 11.86
CA ALA A 31 -5.99 -1.77 10.94
C ALA A 31 -5.28 -2.94 10.24
N SER A 32 -5.96 -4.09 10.20
CA SER A 32 -5.56 -5.25 9.41
C SER A 32 -6.15 -5.19 8.00
N TYR A 33 -5.57 -5.96 7.08
CA TYR A 33 -6.06 -6.10 5.72
C TYR A 33 -5.76 -7.51 5.18
N THR A 34 -6.45 -7.88 4.10
CA THR A 34 -6.27 -9.18 3.45
C THR A 34 -5.92 -8.95 1.98
N LEU A 35 -4.68 -8.52 1.74
CA LEU A 35 -4.12 -8.34 0.41
C LEU A 35 -3.10 -9.43 0.16
N SER A 36 -3.22 -10.10 -0.97
CA SER A 36 -2.15 -10.97 -1.47
C SER A 36 -0.92 -10.16 -1.87
N GLN A 37 0.25 -10.78 -1.88
CA GLN A 37 1.49 -10.14 -2.36
C GLN A 37 1.35 -9.59 -3.80
N ARG A 38 0.54 -10.23 -4.65
CA ARG A 38 0.25 -9.72 -5.99
C ARG A 38 -0.52 -8.40 -5.94
N GLN A 39 -1.55 -8.32 -5.10
CA GLN A 39 -2.35 -7.10 -4.93
C GLN A 39 -1.52 -5.96 -4.31
N VAL A 40 -0.62 -6.27 -3.38
CA VAL A 40 0.34 -5.29 -2.85
C VAL A 40 1.22 -4.72 -3.97
N ARG A 41 1.82 -5.57 -4.81
CA ARG A 41 2.63 -5.10 -5.96
C ARG A 41 1.82 -4.23 -6.93
N ILE A 42 0.61 -4.64 -7.26
CA ILE A 42 -0.30 -3.88 -8.13
C ILE A 42 -0.61 -2.50 -7.53
N LEU A 43 -0.91 -2.44 -6.23
CA LEU A 43 -1.23 -1.20 -5.54
C LEU A 43 0.00 -0.26 -5.48
N LEU A 44 1.18 -0.80 -5.17
CA LEU A 44 2.43 -0.04 -5.12
C LEU A 44 2.89 0.46 -6.51
N ALA A 45 2.48 -0.20 -7.58
CA ALA A 45 2.67 0.25 -8.96
C ALA A 45 1.69 1.37 -9.37
N GLY A 46 0.72 1.72 -8.51
CA GLY A 46 -0.33 2.69 -8.81
C GLY A 46 -1.46 2.13 -9.67
N GLY A 47 -1.63 0.80 -9.71
CA GLY A 47 -2.74 0.14 -10.37
C GLY A 47 -2.30 -1.00 -11.30
N LEU A 48 -3.29 -1.78 -11.75
CA LEU A 48 -3.05 -2.99 -12.54
C LEU A 48 -2.34 -2.71 -13.86
N LEU A 49 -2.77 -1.67 -14.59
CA LEU A 49 -2.16 -1.29 -15.87
C LEU A 49 -0.69 -0.94 -15.71
N ASN A 50 -0.34 -0.21 -14.65
CA ASN A 50 1.05 0.15 -14.37
C ASN A 50 1.87 -1.09 -13.99
N SER A 51 1.30 -2.02 -13.22
CA SER A 51 1.95 -3.29 -12.91
C SER A 51 2.22 -4.13 -14.16
N ILE A 52 1.31 -4.16 -15.14
CA ILE A 52 1.51 -4.87 -16.40
C ILE A 52 2.59 -4.19 -17.25
N LYS A 53 2.59 -2.85 -17.32
CA LYS A 53 3.61 -2.09 -18.05
C LYS A 53 5.01 -2.30 -17.48
N ALA A 54 5.15 -2.31 -16.15
CA ALA A 54 6.42 -2.56 -15.47
C ALA A 54 7.00 -3.93 -15.85
N ASN A 55 6.17 -4.97 -15.82
CA ASN A 55 6.61 -6.32 -16.19
C ASN A 55 7.03 -6.43 -17.66
N ARG A 56 6.37 -5.72 -18.59
CA ARG A 56 6.74 -5.74 -20.02
C ARG A 56 8.03 -4.96 -20.32
N GLY A 57 8.43 -4.03 -19.45
CA GLY A 57 9.68 -3.30 -19.58
C GLY A 57 10.90 -4.09 -19.12
N GLU A 58 10.73 -5.02 -18.18
CA GLU A 58 11.78 -5.94 -17.73
C GLU A 58 12.12 -7.01 -18.78
N ASP A 59 11.18 -7.38 -19.65
CA ASP A 59 11.42 -8.31 -20.76
C ASP A 59 12.19 -7.66 -21.95
N ALA A 60 12.41 -6.34 -21.91
CA ALA A 60 13.05 -5.57 -23.00
C ALA A 60 14.48 -5.10 -22.68
N THR A 61 15.08 -5.55 -21.58
CA THR A 61 16.48 -5.31 -21.19
C THR A 61 17.16 -6.63 -20.89
#